data_AF-A0AAQ3S102-F1
#
_entry.id   AF-A0AAQ3S102-F1
#
_cell.length_a   1.000
_cell.length_b   1.000
_cell.length_c   1.000
_cell.angle_alpha   90.00
_cell.angle_beta   90.00
_cell.angle_gamma   90.00
#
_symmetry.space_group_name_H-M   'P 1'
#
loop_
_entity.id
_entity.type
_entity.pdbx_description
1 polymer ?
#
loop_
_entity_poly.entity_id
_entity_poly.type
_entity_poly.pdbx_seq_one_letter_code
_entity_poly.pdbx_strand_id
1 'polypeptide(L)'
;MNIVEVKQAILNHFNMSTLNQYQVELRYRFPIYIYGGTAHYCSCIISADDDLEAIFFMATEKVVQVHVEMMAFITPIQPNTTPNEVYYDLMNNFNFSLNLD
;
A
#
# COMPACT_ATOMS: atom_id res chain seq x y z
N MET A 1 -1.61 -1.01 14.29
CA MET A 1 -1.77 -2.17 13.36
C MET A 1 -0.39 -2.57 12.84
N ASN A 2 -0.06 -3.86 12.68
CA ASN A 2 1.31 -4.28 12.35
C ASN A 2 1.57 -4.36 10.84
N ILE A 3 2.67 -3.77 10.38
CA ILE A 3 3.08 -3.73 8.97
C ILE A 3 3.40 -5.11 8.39
N VAL A 4 3.94 -6.01 9.19
CA VAL A 4 4.21 -7.40 8.79
C VAL A 4 2.90 -8.13 8.51
N GLU A 5 1.88 -7.93 9.35
CA GLU A 5 0.56 -8.54 9.17
C GLU A 5 -0.13 -8.02 7.90
N VAL A 6 -0.06 -6.70 7.65
CA VAL A 6 -0.58 -6.10 6.41
C VAL A 6 0.11 -6.67 5.18
N LYS A 7 1.44 -6.76 5.19
CA LYS A 7 2.20 -7.35 4.07
C LYS A 7 1.84 -8.81 3.85
N GLN A 8 1.67 -9.60 4.91
CA GLN A 8 1.27 -10.99 4.81
C GLN A 8 -0.18 -11.14 4.30
N ALA A 9 -1.11 -10.28 4.74
CA ALA A 9 -2.49 -10.27 4.26
C ALA A 9 -2.57 -9.97 2.76
N ILE A 10 -1.73 -9.03 2.27
CA ILE A 10 -1.63 -8.71 0.85
C ILE A 10 -1.11 -9.92 0.05
N LEU A 11 -0.05 -10.59 0.52
CA LEU A 11 0.43 -11.81 -0.14
C LEU A 11 -0.64 -12.89 -0.18
N ASN A 12 -1.35 -13.12 0.93
CA ASN A 12 -2.44 -14.09 0.99
C ASN A 12 -3.56 -13.76 -0.01
N HIS A 13 -3.90 -12.48 -0.18
CA HIS A 13 -4.92 -12.04 -1.14
C HIS A 13 -4.56 -12.40 -2.59
N PHE A 14 -3.26 -12.33 -2.93
CA PHE A 14 -2.76 -12.70 -4.26
C PHE A 14 -2.36 -14.18 -4.39
N ASN A 15 -2.77 -15.05 -3.44
CA ASN A 15 -2.39 -16.46 -3.39
C ASN A 15 -0.87 -16.70 -3.41
N MET A 16 -0.09 -15.80 -2.81
CA MET A 16 1.37 -15.89 -2.71
C MET A 16 1.79 -16.43 -1.34
N SER A 17 2.69 -17.42 -1.31
CA SER A 17 2.76 -18.37 -0.20
C SER A 17 3.41 -17.89 1.10
N THR A 18 4.26 -16.86 1.15
CA THR A 18 4.77 -16.29 2.43
C THR A 18 5.78 -15.14 2.20
N LEU A 19 5.94 -14.24 3.19
CA LEU A 19 6.94 -13.13 3.17
C LEU A 19 8.40 -13.57 2.98
N ASN A 20 8.73 -14.82 3.27
CA ASN A 20 10.07 -15.37 3.07
C ASN A 20 10.41 -15.64 1.58
N GLN A 21 9.43 -15.57 0.69
CA GLN A 21 9.60 -15.74 -0.76
C GLN A 21 9.41 -14.43 -1.53
N TYR A 22 8.85 -13.41 -0.90
CA TYR A 22 8.49 -12.15 -1.54
C TYR A 22 8.80 -10.97 -0.63
N GLN A 23 9.49 -9.98 -1.18
CA GLN A 23 9.61 -8.67 -0.56
C GLN A 23 8.36 -7.87 -0.91
N VAL A 24 7.70 -7.34 0.12
CA VAL A 24 6.57 -6.41 -0.05
C VAL A 24 7.01 -5.03 0.42
N GLU A 25 7.07 -4.09 -0.50
CA GLU A 25 7.22 -2.66 -0.20
C GLU A 25 5.84 -2.00 -0.26
N LEU A 26 5.47 -1.31 0.82
CA LEU A 26 4.22 -0.58 0.88
C LEU A 26 4.50 0.89 0.64
N ARG A 27 3.68 1.53 -0.18
CA ARG A 27 3.68 2.98 -0.37
C ARG A 27 2.26 3.50 -0.24
N TYR A 28 2.12 4.74 0.21
CA TYR A 28 0.88 5.49 0.04
C TYR A 28 1.10 6.63 -0.93
N ARG A 29 0.04 7.04 -1.63
CA ARG A 29 0.02 8.26 -2.40
C ARG A 29 -1.19 9.12 -2.07
N PHE A 30 -1.01 10.43 -2.22
CA PHE A 30 -2.07 11.41 -2.07
C PHE A 30 -1.97 12.44 -3.21
N PRO A 31 -3.12 12.90 -3.74
CA PRO A 31 -3.12 13.94 -4.76
C PRO A 31 -2.60 15.26 -4.17
N ILE A 32 -1.68 15.91 -4.90
CA ILE A 32 -1.13 17.23 -4.55
C ILE A 32 -1.90 18.32 -5.29
N TYR A 33 -2.17 18.11 -6.58
CA TYR A 33 -2.95 19.03 -7.41
C TYR A 33 -3.46 18.32 -8.67
N ILE A 34 -4.47 18.92 -9.31
CA ILE A 34 -5.02 18.49 -10.60
C ILE A 34 -4.72 19.59 -11.61
N TYR A 35 -4.04 19.25 -12.71
CA TYR A 35 -3.76 20.17 -13.80
C TYR A 35 -4.13 19.54 -15.15
N GLY A 36 -4.98 20.23 -15.92
CA GLY A 36 -5.38 19.75 -17.25
C GLY A 36 -6.12 18.41 -17.26
N GLY A 37 -6.79 18.03 -16.17
CA GLY A 37 -7.45 16.73 -16.03
C GLY A 37 -6.53 15.59 -15.56
N THR A 38 -5.23 15.86 -15.36
CA THR A 38 -4.26 14.92 -14.81
C THR A 38 -4.08 15.19 -13.32
N ALA A 39 -4.29 14.15 -12.49
CA ALA A 39 -3.96 14.21 -11.07
C ALA A 39 -2.47 13.94 -10.86
N HIS A 40 -1.80 14.83 -10.13
CA HIS A 40 -0.41 14.66 -9.71
C HIS A 40 -0.38 14.20 -8.26
N TYR A 41 0.42 13.18 -7.98
CA TYR A 41 0.46 12.52 -6.67
C TYR A 41 1.84 12.66 -6.02
N CYS A 42 1.86 12.77 -4.70
CA CYS A 42 3.05 12.48 -3.90
C CYS A 42 2.98 11.03 -3.46
N SER A 43 4.10 10.30 -3.48
CA SER A 43 4.17 8.94 -2.96
C SER A 43 5.22 8.84 -1.86
N CYS A 44 4.89 8.16 -0.77
CA CYS A 44 5.76 7.95 0.38
C CYS A 44 5.80 6.46 0.73
N ILE A 45 6.97 5.98 1.18
CA ILE A 45 7.15 4.60 1.64
C ILE A 45 6.54 4.46 3.04
N ILE A 46 5.87 3.35 3.28
CA ILE A 46 5.38 2.92 4.60
C ILE A 46 6.43 1.96 5.15
N SER A 47 7.14 2.39 6.18
CA SER A 47 8.32 1.69 6.71
C SER A 47 8.08 1.09 8.10
N ALA A 48 7.17 1.68 8.88
CA ALA A 48 6.88 1.29 10.25
C ALA A 48 5.37 1.21 10.53
N ASP A 49 5.03 0.62 11.67
CA ASP A 49 3.65 0.54 12.16
C ASP A 49 3.04 1.93 12.39
N ASP A 50 3.84 2.87 12.89
CA ASP A 50 3.43 4.27 13.09
C ASP A 50 3.03 4.96 11.77
N ASP A 51 3.69 4.63 10.65
CA ASP A 51 3.34 5.15 9.33
C ASP A 51 1.95 4.66 8.90
N LEU A 52 1.65 3.38 9.16
CA LEU A 52 0.33 2.82 8.88
C LEU A 52 -0.73 3.54 9.71
N GLU A 53 -0.52 3.68 11.01
CA GLU A 53 -1.48 4.34 11.89
C GLU A 53 -1.77 5.79 11.46
N ALA A 54 -0.73 6.54 11.09
CA ALA A 54 -0.89 7.88 10.55
C ALA A 54 -1.73 7.89 9.26
N ILE A 55 -1.52 6.92 8.36
CA ILE A 55 -2.27 6.80 7.10
C ILE A 55 -3.74 6.45 7.34
N PHE A 56 -4.01 5.49 8.23
CA PHE A 56 -5.39 5.14 8.58
C PHE A 56 -6.09 6.32 9.24
N PHE A 57 -5.41 7.02 10.16
CA PHE A 57 -5.93 8.22 10.77
C PHE A 57 -6.29 9.27 9.71
N MET A 58 -5.39 9.57 8.76
CA MET A 58 -5.65 10.50 7.64
C MET A 58 -6.81 10.05 6.75
N ALA A 59 -7.00 8.74 6.56
CA ALA A 59 -8.07 8.19 5.72
C ALA A 59 -9.44 8.19 6.43
N THR A 60 -9.48 8.03 7.75
CA THR A 60 -10.72 7.96 8.54
C THR A 60 -11.20 9.33 9.02
N GLU A 61 -10.25 10.22 9.34
CA GLU A 61 -10.57 11.59 9.74
C GLU A 61 -11.02 12.37 8.50
N LYS A 62 -12.25 12.91 8.53
CA LYS A 62 -12.78 13.81 7.49
C LYS A 62 -12.00 15.14 7.35
N VAL A 63 -10.84 15.24 7.99
CA VAL A 63 -9.97 16.42 8.04
C VAL A 63 -9.38 16.73 6.66
N VAL A 64 -9.30 15.73 5.78
CA VAL A 64 -8.81 15.92 4.41
C VAL A 64 -9.76 15.23 3.42
N GLN A 65 -10.36 16.00 2.49
CA GLN A 65 -11.07 15.44 1.32
C GLN A 65 -10.06 14.88 0.29
N VAL A 66 -9.03 14.20 0.77
CA VAL A 66 -7.90 13.74 -0.01
C VAL A 66 -7.96 12.23 0.01
N HIS A 67 -8.21 11.65 -1.16
CA HIS A 67 -8.14 10.21 -1.35
C HIS A 67 -6.68 9.76 -1.14
N VAL A 68 -6.43 9.07 -0.04
CA VAL A 68 -5.17 8.38 0.20
C VAL A 68 -5.27 6.98 -0.38
N GLU A 69 -4.28 6.60 -1.17
CA GLU A 69 -4.25 5.32 -1.85
C GLU A 69 -3.04 4.52 -1.38
N MET A 70 -3.26 3.28 -0.94
CA MET A 70 -2.19 2.36 -0.55
C MET A 70 -1.83 1.43 -1.71
N MET A 71 -0.53 1.24 -1.90
CA MET A 71 0.05 0.49 -3.00
C MET A 71 1.04 -0.53 -2.42
N ALA A 72 1.05 -1.74 -2.97
CA ALA A 72 1.99 -2.78 -2.59
C ALA A 72 2.80 -3.23 -3.80
N PHE A 73 4.12 -3.16 -3.67
CA PHE A 73 5.07 -3.66 -4.64
C PHE A 73 5.58 -5.00 -4.16
N ILE A 74 5.25 -6.06 -4.89
CA ILE A 74 5.56 -7.42 -4.52
C ILE A 74 6.65 -7.93 -5.46
N THR A 75 7.84 -8.17 -4.90
CA THR A 75 9.01 -8.63 -5.64
C THR A 75 9.38 -10.03 -5.14
N PRO A 76 9.47 -11.05 -6.02
CA PRO A 76 10.02 -12.35 -5.61
C PRO A 76 11.45 -12.18 -5.07
N ILE A 77 11.73 -12.77 -3.91
CA ILE A 77 13.08 -12.85 -3.35
C ILE A 77 13.82 -13.92 -4.16
N GLN A 78 14.39 -13.52 -5.30
CA GLN A 78 15.29 -14.39 -6.04
C GLN A 78 16.72 -14.20 -5.51
N PRO A 79 17.47 -15.27 -5.20
CA PRO A 79 18.90 -15.16 -4.97
C PRO A 79 19.57 -14.64 -6.26
N ASN A 80 20.28 -13.51 -6.18
CA ASN A 80 21.15 -12.96 -7.23
C ASN A 80 20.47 -12.48 -8.52
N THR A 81 19.28 -11.88 -8.44
CA THR A 81 18.61 -11.32 -9.63
C THR A 81 18.03 -9.94 -9.34
N THR A 82 18.25 -9.04 -10.29
CA THR A 82 17.73 -7.68 -10.26
C THR A 82 16.20 -7.74 -10.23
N PRO A 83 15.52 -7.04 -9.30
CA PRO A 83 14.06 -7.00 -9.24
C PRO A 83 13.47 -6.62 -10.60
N ASN A 84 12.73 -7.52 -11.23
CA ASN A 84 11.82 -7.11 -12.29
C ASN A 84 10.64 -6.42 -11.60
N GLU A 85 10.41 -5.15 -11.95
CA GLU A 85 9.21 -4.42 -11.53
C GLU A 85 7.98 -5.20 -12.00
N VAL A 86 7.11 -5.60 -11.07
CA VAL A 86 5.86 -6.30 -11.38
C VAL A 86 4.66 -5.46 -10.90
N TYR A 87 3.66 -5.43 -11.78
CA TYR A 87 2.60 -4.44 -11.98
C TYR A 87 1.51 -4.34 -10.90
N TYR A 88 0.90 -3.16 -10.91
CA TYR A 88 -0.23 -2.61 -10.14
C TYR A 88 -1.63 -3.06 -10.60
N ASP A 89 -2.55 -3.28 -9.64
CA ASP A 89 -3.80 -2.50 -9.51
C ASP A 89 -4.54 -2.85 -8.19
N LEU A 90 -4.40 -2.01 -7.15
CA LEU A 90 -5.21 -2.06 -5.92
C LEU A 90 -6.24 -0.91 -5.92
N MET A 91 -6.81 -0.60 -7.09
CA MET A 91 -7.56 0.65 -7.26
C MET A 91 -9.06 0.58 -7.04
N ASN A 92 -9.69 -0.59 -6.82
CA ASN A 92 -11.17 -0.61 -6.71
C ASN A 92 -11.80 -1.55 -5.68
N ASN A 93 -11.04 -2.40 -4.97
CA ASN A 93 -11.63 -3.42 -4.08
C ASN A 93 -11.19 -3.38 -2.61
N PHE A 94 -10.33 -2.44 -2.20
CA PHE A 94 -10.04 -2.24 -0.78
C PHE A 94 -11.03 -1.26 -0.15
N ASN A 95 -12.32 -1.62 -0.17
CA ASN A 95 -13.18 -1.32 0.97
C ASN A 95 -12.75 -2.27 2.10
N PHE A 96 -11.55 -2.06 2.64
CA PHE A 96 -11.21 -2.62 3.93
C PHE A 96 -12.00 -1.80 4.95
N SER A 97 -13.29 -2.12 5.08
CA SER A 97 -13.94 -2.00 6.37
C SER A 97 -13.21 -3.00 7.25
N LEU A 98 -12.09 -2.55 7.84
CA LEU A 98 -11.58 -3.11 9.07
C LEU A 98 -12.72 -2.90 10.07
N ASN A 99 -13.68 -3.83 10.09
CA ASN A 99 -14.55 -4.03 11.24
C ASN A 99 -13.62 -4.50 12.36
N LEU A 100 -13.06 -3.52 13.05
CA LEU A 100 -12.47 -3.68 14.37
C LEU A 100 -13.64 -3.72 15.34
N ASP A 101 -14.25 -4.90 15.48
CA ASP A 101 -14.93 -5.25 16.74
C ASP A 101 -13.88 -5.57 17.81
#